data_AF-A0A3M0X6P9-F1
#
_entry.id   AF-A0A3M0X6P9-F1
#
_cell.length_a   1.000
_cell.length_b   1.000
_cell.length_c   1.000
_cell.angle_alpha   90.00
_cell.angle_beta   90.00
_cell.angle_gamma   90.00
#
_symmetry.space_group_name_H-M   'P 1'
#
loop_
_entity.id
_entity.type
_entity.pdbx_description
1 polymer ?
#
loop_
_entity_poly.entity_id
_entity_poly.type
_entity_poly.pdbx_seq_one_letter_code
_entity_poly.pdbx_strand_id
1 'polypeptide(L)'
;MTTIVELREMSNEKLQELLENAREEMFNLRFQKASARLENTARIKEVRREIARLQTVLNMRQQAVDVAVDEPEIAAALAGKQWQANARFSYEDSAWLVTFSDENGTQLATASVNLNKKQPKGRAARAKETPRLVTSFEIAG
;
A
#
# COMPACT_ATOMS: atom_id res chain seq x y z
N MET A 1 -5.71 -12.38 15.54
CA MET A 1 -5.76 -11.01 14.97
C MET A 1 -4.45 -10.80 14.23
N THR A 2 -4.48 -10.69 12.91
CA THR A 2 -3.28 -10.51 12.08
C THR A 2 -2.62 -9.16 12.39
N THR A 3 -1.30 -9.18 12.56
CA THR A 3 -0.52 -7.98 12.87
C THR A 3 -0.22 -7.19 11.59
N ILE A 4 0.09 -5.90 11.72
CA ILE A 4 0.43 -5.07 10.56
C ILE A 4 1.70 -5.55 9.84
N VAL A 5 2.61 -6.19 10.59
CA VAL A 5 3.86 -6.74 10.08
C VAL A 5 3.57 -7.89 9.12
N GLU A 6 2.77 -8.85 9.56
CA GLU A 6 2.32 -9.98 8.75
C GLU A 6 1.61 -9.53 7.47
N LEU A 7 0.71 -8.54 7.56
CA LEU A 7 0.01 -8.01 6.38
C LEU A 7 0.96 -7.38 5.35
N ARG A 8 2.06 -6.76 5.79
CA ARG A 8 3.04 -6.15 4.88
C ARG A 8 3.89 -7.18 4.13
N GLU A 9 3.98 -8.40 4.63
CA GLU A 9 4.75 -9.49 4.02
C GLU A 9 3.92 -10.30 3.00
N MET A 10 2.59 -10.21 3.06
CA MET A 10 1.68 -10.92 2.14
C MET A 10 1.71 -10.33 0.72
N SER A 11 1.34 -11.15 -0.28
CA SER A 11 1.16 -10.68 -1.66
C SER A 11 -0.05 -9.74 -1.78
N ASN A 12 -0.08 -8.93 -2.85
CA ASN A 12 -1.24 -8.07 -3.13
C ASN A 12 -2.53 -8.88 -3.31
N GLU A 13 -2.45 -9.99 -4.04
CA GLU A 13 -3.58 -10.90 -4.25
C GLU A 13 -4.12 -11.44 -2.92
N LYS A 14 -3.24 -11.89 -2.03
CA LYS A 14 -3.67 -12.41 -0.73
C LYS A 14 -4.32 -11.33 0.14
N LEU A 15 -3.80 -10.11 0.10
CA LEU A 15 -4.40 -8.97 0.82
C LEU A 15 -5.79 -8.62 0.28
N GLN A 16 -5.99 -8.70 -1.03
CA GLN A 16 -7.30 -8.46 -1.66
C GLN A 16 -8.30 -9.54 -1.27
N GLU A 17 -7.90 -10.81 -1.35
CA GLU A 17 -8.73 -11.94 -0.93
C GLU A 17 -9.16 -11.80 0.55
N LEU A 18 -8.22 -11.49 1.44
CA LEU A 18 -8.53 -11.26 2.86
C LEU A 18 -9.47 -10.07 3.07
N LEU A 19 -9.34 -9.01 2.26
CA LEU A 19 -10.20 -7.85 2.32
C LEU A 19 -11.64 -8.17 1.88
N GLU A 20 -11.81 -8.98 0.85
CA GLU A 20 -13.12 -9.46 0.39
C GLU A 20 -13.79 -10.33 1.46
N ASN A 21 -13.06 -11.31 1.99
CA ASN A 21 -13.54 -12.17 3.08
C ASN A 21 -14.00 -11.35 4.30
N ALA A 22 -13.19 -10.36 4.72
CA ALA A 22 -13.54 -9.49 5.85
C ALA A 22 -14.77 -8.60 5.55
N ARG A 23 -14.98 -8.18 4.30
CA ARG A 23 -16.16 -7.41 3.89
C ARG A 23 -17.41 -8.28 3.91
N GLU A 24 -17.32 -9.51 3.44
CA GLU A 24 -18.42 -10.47 3.49
C GLU A 24 -18.80 -10.78 4.94
N GLU A 25 -17.81 -11.02 5.81
CA GLU A 25 -18.06 -11.20 7.24
C GLU A 25 -18.76 -9.97 7.86
N MET A 26 -18.28 -8.76 7.55
CA MET A 26 -18.91 -7.52 8.01
C MET A 26 -20.37 -7.40 7.54
N PHE A 27 -20.67 -7.81 6.31
CA PHE A 27 -22.04 -7.82 5.78
C PHE A 27 -22.92 -8.79 6.59
N ASN A 28 -22.45 -10.01 6.81
CA ASN A 28 -23.15 -11.03 7.60
C ASN A 28 -23.39 -10.56 9.04
N LEU A 29 -22.39 -9.94 9.69
CA LEU A 29 -22.52 -9.39 11.04
C LEU A 29 -23.53 -8.24 11.10
N ARG A 30 -23.60 -7.39 10.07
CA ARG A 30 -24.62 -6.32 9.99
C ARG A 30 -26.02 -6.89 9.84
N PHE A 31 -26.17 -7.96 9.06
CA PHE A 31 -27.44 -8.67 8.91
C PHE A 31 -27.89 -9.34 10.22
N GLN A 32 -26.98 -10.03 10.90
CA GLN A 32 -27.24 -10.63 12.22
C GLN A 32 -27.61 -9.57 13.27
N LYS A 33 -26.94 -8.40 13.23
CA LYS A 33 -27.25 -7.28 14.11
C LYS A 33 -28.66 -6.73 13.85
N ALA A 34 -29.03 -6.54 12.58
CA ALA A 34 -30.35 -6.05 12.21
C ALA A 34 -31.48 -7.01 12.58
N SER A 35 -31.22 -8.32 12.51
CA SER A 35 -32.16 -9.37 12.92
C SER A 35 -32.16 -9.68 14.43
N ALA A 36 -31.39 -8.93 15.22
CA ALA A 36 -31.24 -9.12 16.68
C ALA A 36 -30.77 -10.53 17.09
N ARG A 37 -30.02 -11.23 16.23
CA ARG A 37 -29.45 -12.57 16.47
C ARG A 37 -27.95 -12.57 16.68
N LEU A 38 -27.34 -11.39 16.80
CA LEU A 38 -25.89 -11.27 16.96
C LEU A 38 -25.48 -11.54 18.41
N GLU A 39 -24.79 -12.65 18.62
CA GLU A 39 -24.26 -13.03 19.95
C GLU A 39 -23.01 -12.21 20.31
N ASN A 40 -22.04 -12.11 19.38
CA ASN A 40 -20.77 -11.43 19.62
C ASN A 40 -20.71 -10.05 18.94
N THR A 41 -21.11 -9.01 19.68
CA THR A 41 -21.05 -7.62 19.19
C THR A 41 -19.63 -7.07 19.07
N ALA A 42 -18.66 -7.60 19.83
CA ALA A 42 -17.27 -7.17 19.77
C ALA A 42 -16.64 -7.49 18.40
N ARG A 43 -17.08 -8.58 17.76
CA ARG A 43 -16.60 -9.02 16.44
C ARG A 43 -16.74 -7.94 15.36
N ILE A 44 -17.81 -7.16 15.37
CA ILE A 44 -17.99 -6.02 14.44
C ILE A 44 -16.82 -5.03 14.52
N LYS A 45 -16.35 -4.74 15.74
CA LYS A 45 -15.23 -3.79 15.94
C LYS A 45 -13.92 -4.38 15.44
N GLU A 46 -13.72 -5.68 15.63
CA GLU A 46 -12.53 -6.40 15.16
C GLU A 46 -12.46 -6.41 13.64
N VAL A 47 -13.52 -6.89 12.96
CA VAL A 47 -13.58 -6.96 11.50
C VAL A 47 -13.44 -5.57 10.88
N ARG A 48 -14.02 -4.52 11.48
CA ARG A 48 -13.83 -3.14 11.02
C ARG A 48 -12.36 -2.71 11.07
N ARG A 49 -11.66 -3.06 12.15
CA ARG A 49 -10.22 -2.74 12.31
C ARG A 49 -9.37 -3.54 11.33
N GLU A 50 -9.75 -4.79 11.08
CA GLU A 50 -9.08 -5.65 10.09
C GLU A 50 -9.20 -5.09 8.67
N ILE A 51 -10.42 -4.74 8.23
CA ILE A 51 -10.65 -4.05 6.96
C ILE A 51 -9.81 -2.78 6.86
N ALA A 52 -9.82 -1.94 7.91
CA ALA A 52 -9.06 -0.69 7.91
C ALA A 52 -7.54 -0.93 7.78
N ARG A 53 -6.99 -1.96 8.44
CA ARG A 53 -5.57 -2.32 8.33
C ARG A 53 -5.22 -2.83 6.94
N LEU A 54 -6.01 -3.73 6.37
CA LEU A 54 -5.83 -4.26 5.01
C LEU A 54 -5.84 -3.13 3.98
N GLN A 55 -6.85 -2.26 4.04
CA GLN A 55 -6.94 -1.09 3.17
C GLN A 55 -5.76 -0.14 3.35
N THR A 56 -5.29 0.05 4.59
CA THR A 56 -4.13 0.91 4.86
C THR A 56 -2.87 0.37 4.20
N VAL A 57 -2.59 -0.94 4.29
CA VAL A 57 -1.41 -1.55 3.64
C VAL A 57 -1.49 -1.44 2.12
N LEU A 58 -2.64 -1.79 1.53
CA LEU A 58 -2.85 -1.67 0.09
C LEU A 58 -2.70 -0.22 -0.39
N ASN A 59 -3.24 0.74 0.35
CA ASN A 59 -3.11 2.16 0.01
C ASN A 59 -1.67 2.65 0.14
N MET A 60 -0.92 2.23 1.17
CA MET A 60 0.50 2.56 1.29
C MET A 60 1.34 1.99 0.14
N ARG A 61 1.03 0.78 -0.31
CA ARG A 61 1.66 0.19 -1.51
C ARG A 61 1.40 1.03 -2.74
N GLN A 62 0.14 1.38 -2.98
CA GLN A 62 -0.24 2.22 -4.11
C GLN A 62 0.46 3.59 -4.04
N GLN A 63 0.43 4.26 -2.89
CA GLN A 63 1.10 5.54 -2.69
C GLN A 63 2.62 5.47 -2.93
N ALA A 64 3.27 4.36 -2.55
CA ALA A 64 4.68 4.18 -2.83
C ALA A 64 4.93 4.06 -4.35
N VAL A 65 4.08 3.33 -5.07
CA VAL A 65 4.15 3.21 -6.54
C VAL A 65 3.92 4.57 -7.19
N ASP A 66 2.86 5.28 -6.83
CA ASP A 66 2.54 6.60 -7.40
C ASP A 66 3.71 7.57 -7.24
N VAL A 67 4.27 7.63 -6.03
CA VAL A 67 5.44 8.47 -5.71
C VAL A 67 6.69 8.07 -6.50
N ALA A 68 6.90 6.77 -6.73
CA ALA A 68 8.03 6.30 -7.52
C ALA A 68 7.84 6.59 -9.02
N VAL A 69 6.61 6.49 -9.54
CA VAL A 69 6.27 6.82 -10.93
C VAL A 69 6.41 8.32 -11.20
N ASP A 70 6.12 9.17 -10.20
CA ASP A 70 6.25 10.64 -10.31
C ASP A 70 7.73 11.11 -10.41
N GLU A 71 8.71 10.26 -10.09
CA GLU A 71 10.12 10.60 -10.24
C GLU A 71 10.50 10.65 -11.74
N PRO A 72 11.03 11.76 -12.26
CA PRO A 72 11.20 11.98 -13.71
C PRO A 72 12.09 10.95 -14.38
N GLU A 73 13.11 10.45 -13.68
CA GLU A 73 14.05 9.46 -14.23
C GLU A 73 13.39 8.07 -14.37
N ILE A 74 12.55 7.68 -13.41
CA ILE A 74 11.76 6.44 -13.47
C ILE A 74 10.66 6.59 -14.52
N ALA A 75 9.96 7.73 -14.53
CA ALA A 75 8.93 8.03 -15.54
C ALA A 75 9.49 7.90 -16.96
N ALA A 76 10.70 8.39 -17.21
CA ALA A 76 11.38 8.25 -18.49
C ALA A 76 11.70 6.78 -18.83
N ALA A 77 12.13 5.98 -17.85
CA ALA A 77 12.42 4.55 -18.04
C ALA A 77 11.17 3.70 -18.35
N LEU A 78 10.01 4.11 -17.79
CA LEU A 78 8.71 3.47 -17.98
C LEU A 78 7.93 3.99 -19.20
N ALA A 79 8.33 5.14 -19.76
CA ALA A 79 7.58 5.81 -20.82
C ALA A 79 7.43 4.91 -22.06
N GLY A 80 6.17 4.72 -22.49
CA GLY A 80 5.84 3.95 -23.68
C GLY A 80 5.96 2.42 -23.53
N LYS A 81 6.18 1.91 -22.32
CA LYS A 81 6.23 0.46 -22.02
C LYS A 81 5.04 0.02 -21.17
N GLN A 82 4.65 -1.24 -21.30
CA GLN A 82 3.76 -1.89 -20.34
C GLN A 82 4.60 -2.35 -19.15
N TRP A 83 4.15 -2.06 -17.94
CA TRP A 83 4.90 -2.39 -16.74
C TRP A 83 3.98 -2.85 -15.62
N GLN A 84 4.55 -3.64 -14.72
CA GLN A 84 3.94 -4.05 -13.47
C GLN A 84 4.81 -3.58 -12.32
N ALA A 85 4.18 -3.15 -11.22
CA ALA A 85 4.88 -2.68 -10.03
C ALA A 85 4.62 -3.62 -8.85
N ASN A 86 5.68 -3.94 -8.12
CA ASN A 86 5.60 -4.61 -6.82
C ASN A 86 6.18 -3.70 -5.75
N ALA A 87 5.42 -3.48 -4.68
CA ALA A 87 5.83 -2.66 -3.54
C ALA A 87 5.93 -3.52 -2.27
N ARG A 88 7.15 -3.66 -1.75
CA ARG A 88 7.47 -4.36 -0.51
C ARG A 88 8.01 -3.38 0.51
N PHE A 89 7.64 -3.53 1.78
CA PHE A 89 8.26 -2.76 2.84
C PHE A 89 9.61 -3.39 3.25
N SER A 90 10.70 -2.62 3.21
CA SER A 90 12.00 -2.97 3.78
C SER A 90 12.06 -2.43 5.22
N TYR A 91 12.22 -3.34 6.19
CA TYR A 91 12.38 -2.96 7.60
C TYR A 91 13.80 -2.46 7.89
N GLU A 92 14.80 -2.94 7.15
CA GLU A 92 16.19 -2.48 7.26
C GLU A 92 16.29 -1.00 6.86
N ASP A 93 15.69 -0.64 5.72
CA ASP A 93 15.74 0.73 5.19
C ASP A 93 14.58 1.62 5.70
N SER A 94 13.62 1.03 6.41
CA SER A 94 12.37 1.68 6.82
C SER A 94 11.65 2.39 5.66
N ALA A 95 11.68 1.80 4.47
CA ALA A 95 11.18 2.36 3.22
C ALA A 95 10.41 1.31 2.41
N TRP A 96 9.56 1.77 1.50
CA TRP A 96 8.93 0.93 0.50
C TRP A 96 9.85 0.76 -0.69
N LEU A 97 10.28 -0.46 -0.95
CA LEU A 97 11.02 -0.82 -2.15
C LEU A 97 9.99 -1.16 -3.24
N VAL A 98 9.99 -0.35 -4.29
CA VAL A 98 9.13 -0.49 -5.46
C VAL A 98 9.99 -0.97 -6.62
N THR A 99 9.67 -2.14 -7.16
CA THR A 99 10.30 -2.67 -8.37
C THR A 99 9.32 -2.59 -9.52
N PHE A 100 9.76 -2.05 -10.64
CA PHE A 100 9.05 -2.04 -11.91
C PHE A 100 9.63 -3.08 -12.83
N SER A 101 8.77 -3.91 -13.43
CA SER A 101 9.16 -4.93 -14.41
C SER A 101 8.30 -4.85 -15.65
N ASP A 102 8.86 -5.23 -16.79
CA ASP A 102 8.13 -5.41 -18.05
C ASP A 102 7.24 -6.68 -18.00
N GLU A 103 6.43 -6.92 -19.03
CA GLU A 103 5.58 -8.11 -19.19
C GLU A 103 6.39 -9.42 -19.14
N ASN A 104 7.66 -9.35 -19.58
CA ASN A 104 8.60 -10.48 -19.56
C ASN A 104 9.27 -10.70 -18.19
N GLY A 105 8.94 -9.90 -17.17
CA GLY A 105 9.56 -9.95 -15.85
C GLY A 105 10.96 -9.34 -15.76
N THR A 106 11.46 -8.74 -16.84
CA THR A 106 12.72 -7.98 -16.83
C THR A 106 12.54 -6.72 -15.99
N GLN A 107 13.42 -6.51 -15.01
CA GLN A 107 13.40 -5.32 -14.17
C GLN A 107 13.75 -4.09 -15.02
N LEU A 108 12.95 -3.03 -14.89
CA LEU A 108 13.11 -1.76 -15.59
C LEU A 108 13.68 -0.67 -14.67
N ALA A 109 13.18 -0.62 -13.43
CA ALA A 109 13.62 0.33 -12.43
C ALA A 109 13.29 -0.17 -11.02
N THR A 110 14.06 0.28 -10.04
CA THR A 110 13.80 0.07 -8.61
C THR A 110 13.85 1.41 -7.90
N ALA A 111 12.95 1.64 -6.94
CA ALA A 111 12.89 2.86 -6.16
C ALA A 111 12.68 2.55 -4.68
N SER A 112 13.38 3.26 -3.81
CA SER A 112 13.18 3.22 -2.37
C SER A 112 12.41 4.47 -1.92
N VAL A 113 11.15 4.29 -1.55
CA VAL A 113 10.20 5.35 -1.20
C VAL A 113 9.93 5.39 0.30
N ASN A 114 10.31 6.49 0.95
CA ASN A 114 10.05 6.69 2.37
C ASN A 114 8.77 7.54 2.59
N LEU A 115 7.64 6.86 2.74
CA LEU A 115 6.34 7.49 3.02
C LEU A 115 6.23 8.09 4.44
N ASN A 116 7.15 7.76 5.35
CA ASN A 116 7.15 8.31 6.71
C ASN A 116 7.83 9.68 6.79
N LYS A 117 8.51 10.11 5.72
CA LYS A 117 9.13 11.43 5.68
C LYS A 117 8.06 12.50 5.81
N LYS A 118 8.18 13.29 6.88
CA LYS A 118 7.10 14.15 7.38
C LYS A 118 6.68 15.15 6.31
N GLN A 119 5.47 15.00 5.77
CA GLN A 119 4.88 16.07 4.95
C GLN A 119 4.75 17.33 5.80
N PRO A 120 5.13 18.51 5.26
CA PRO A 120 5.00 19.77 5.97
C PRO A 120 3.54 19.97 6.41
N LYS A 121 3.32 20.12 7.71
CA LYS A 121 1.98 20.36 8.28
C LYS A 121 1.60 21.83 8.12
N GLY A 122 0.40 22.08 7.59
CA GLY A 122 -0.16 23.41 7.42
C GLY A 122 -0.10 23.94 5.98
N ARG A 123 -1.11 24.72 5.58
CA ARG A 123 -1.30 25.21 4.20
C ARG A 123 -0.12 26.05 3.69
N ALA A 124 0.51 26.84 4.58
CA ALA A 124 1.69 27.65 4.26
C ALA A 124 2.99 26.83 4.14
N ALA A 125 3.08 25.68 4.81
CA ALA A 125 4.27 24.82 4.77
C ALA A 125 4.27 23.91 3.53
N ARG A 126 3.08 23.49 3.06
CA ARG A 126 2.92 22.77 1.77
C ARG A 126 3.35 23.59 0.55
N ALA A 127 3.35 24.93 0.65
CA ALA A 127 3.73 25.83 -0.43
C ALA A 127 5.24 26.06 -0.58
N LYS A 128 6.07 25.62 0.39
CA LYS A 128 7.50 25.98 0.44
C LYS A 128 8.45 24.93 -0.13
N GLU A 129 8.12 23.63 -0.04
CA GLU A 129 8.85 22.55 -0.71
C GLU A 129 8.11 21.23 -0.46
N THR A 130 7.69 20.53 -1.52
CA THR A 130 7.16 19.18 -1.39
C THR A 130 8.32 18.27 -0.98
N PRO A 131 8.25 17.53 0.15
CA PRO A 131 9.37 16.70 0.57
C PRO A 131 9.61 15.62 -0.48
N ARG A 132 10.86 15.49 -0.94
CA ARG A 132 11.27 14.34 -1.76
C ARG A 132 11.09 13.06 -0.97
N LEU A 133 10.13 12.25 -1.38
CA LEU A 133 9.76 10.98 -0.75
C LEU A 133 10.56 9.79 -1.32
N VAL A 134 11.04 9.90 -2.56
CA VAL A 134 12.03 8.98 -3.13
C VAL A 134 13.39 9.25 -2.49
N THR A 135 13.99 8.20 -1.95
CA THR A 135 15.25 8.25 -1.18
C THR A 135 16.43 7.78 -2.01
N SER A 136 16.21 6.78 -2.85
CA SER A 136 17.14 6.26 -3.85
C SER A 136 16.35 5.60 -4.97
N PHE A 137 16.92 5.53 -6.17
CA PHE A 137 16.37 4.78 -7.28
C PHE A 137 17.51 4.27 -8.17
N GLU A 138 17.26 3.17 -8.87
CA GLU A 138 18.17 2.53 -9.82
C GLU A 138 17.39 2.23 -11.10
N ILE A 139 17.95 2.57 -12.26
CA ILE A 139 17.38 2.24 -13.56
C ILE A 139 18.16 1.05 -14.12
N ALA A 140 17.43 0.04 -14.60
CA ALA A 140 18.06 -1.04 -15.34
C ALA A 140 18.50 -0.50 -16.71
N GLY A 141 19.81 -0.47 -16.94
CA GLY A 141 20.45 0.00 -18.17
C GLY A 141 20.40 -1.02 -19.30
#